data_AF-A0A382ZH56-F1
#
_entry.id   AF-A0A382ZH56-F1
#
_cell.length_a   1.000
_cell.length_b   1.000
_cell.length_c   1.000
_cell.angle_alpha   90.00
_cell.angle_beta   90.00
_cell.angle_gamma   90.00
#
_symmetry.space_group_name_H-M   'P 1'
#
loop_
_entity.id
_entity.type
_entity.pdbx_description
1 polymer ?
#
loop_
_entity_poly.entity_id
_entity_poly.type
_entity_poly.pdbx_seq_one_letter_code
_entity_poly.pdbx_strand_id
1 'polypeptide(L)'
;MLHLSENQFSRRNFLSVGSLALGGLSLPQLLQAKDAVKQAGGIVKDKCVVFLFQHGGPSQTETFDPKMDAPSGIRSMTGEIPTRIPGITFGSTFEKLAKLNDKFSIVRSFTTESGAHDSKP
;
A
#
# COMPACT_ATOMS: atom_id res chain seq x y z
N MET A 1 -55.39 1.89 -47.59
CA MET A 1 -54.87 0.62 -47.02
C MET A 1 -53.64 0.99 -46.19
N LEU A 2 -53.84 1.21 -44.89
CA LEU A 2 -52.80 1.76 -43.99
C LEU A 2 -51.89 0.62 -43.53
N HIS A 3 -50.60 0.70 -43.88
CA HIS A 3 -49.57 -0.23 -43.39
C HIS A 3 -48.83 0.46 -42.24
N LEU A 4 -49.32 0.28 -41.03
CA LEU A 4 -48.61 0.65 -39.80
C LEU A 4 -47.79 -0.55 -39.36
N SER A 5 -46.55 -0.65 -39.84
CA SER A 5 -45.53 -1.44 -39.16
C SER A 5 -44.64 -0.48 -38.39
N GLU A 6 -45.14 -0.01 -37.24
CA GLU A 6 -44.29 0.64 -36.27
C GLU A 6 -43.59 -0.44 -35.45
N ASN A 7 -42.29 -0.60 -35.69
CA ASN A 7 -41.44 -1.41 -34.83
C ASN A 7 -41.17 -0.63 -33.53
N GLN A 8 -42.15 -0.59 -32.64
CA GLN A 8 -42.15 0.26 -31.43
C GLN A 8 -41.06 -0.09 -30.41
N PHE A 9 -40.34 -1.22 -30.58
CA PHE A 9 -39.24 -1.60 -29.69
C PHE A 9 -38.04 -2.16 -30.46
N SER A 10 -37.28 -1.26 -31.10
CA SER A 10 -35.94 -1.60 -31.57
C SER A 10 -35.08 -2.13 -30.42
N ARG A 11 -34.29 -3.20 -30.67
CA ARG A 11 -33.31 -3.74 -29.71
C ARG A 11 -32.41 -2.64 -29.12
N ARG A 12 -32.10 -1.62 -29.93
CA ARG A 12 -31.34 -0.45 -29.50
C ARG A 12 -32.10 0.36 -28.45
N ASN A 13 -33.39 0.63 -28.64
CA ASN A 13 -34.20 1.36 -27.66
C ASN A 13 -34.32 0.58 -26.35
N PHE A 14 -34.51 -0.74 -26.44
CA PHE A 14 -34.55 -1.61 -25.26
C PHE A 14 -33.22 -1.57 -24.48
N LEU A 15 -32.08 -1.69 -25.15
CA LEU A 15 -30.77 -1.59 -24.50
C LEU A 15 -30.47 -0.19 -23.96
N SER A 16 -30.88 0.86 -24.67
CA SER A 16 -30.70 2.25 -24.22
C SER A 16 -31.52 2.54 -22.96
N VAL A 17 -32.81 2.20 -22.94
CA VAL A 17 -33.68 2.42 -21.77
C VAL A 17 -33.29 1.48 -20.63
N GLY A 18 -32.99 0.22 -20.92
CA GLY A 18 -32.55 -0.76 -19.92
C GLY A 18 -31.25 -0.36 -19.23
N SER A 19 -30.25 0.11 -19.98
CA SER A 19 -28.98 0.59 -19.40
C SER A 19 -29.15 1.86 -18.58
N LEU A 20 -29.98 2.81 -19.02
CA LEU A 20 -30.33 4.00 -18.26
C LEU A 20 -31.06 3.66 -16.95
N ALA A 21 -32.00 2.71 -16.98
CA ALA A 21 -32.72 2.28 -15.78
C ALA A 21 -31.78 1.59 -14.77
N LEU A 22 -30.91 0.69 -15.24
CA LEU A 22 -29.91 0.01 -14.39
C LEU A 22 -28.88 1.00 -13.81
N GLY A 23 -28.41 1.96 -14.61
CA GLY A 23 -27.54 3.05 -14.14
C GLY A 23 -28.23 3.98 -13.15
N GLY A 24 -29.50 4.31 -13.40
CA GLY A 24 -30.31 5.15 -12.52
C GLY A 24 -30.55 4.54 -11.14
N LEU A 25 -30.75 3.22 -11.07
CA LEU A 25 -30.93 2.50 -9.81
C LEU A 25 -29.64 2.41 -8.98
N SER A 26 -28.46 2.42 -9.60
CA SER A 26 -27.17 2.40 -8.90
C SER A 26 -26.63 3.79 -8.52
N LEU A 27 -27.19 4.87 -9.10
CA LEU A 27 -26.73 6.24 -8.86
C LEU A 27 -26.82 6.69 -7.39
N PRO A 28 -27.89 6.41 -6.61
CA PRO A 28 -27.95 6.76 -5.20
C PRO A 28 -26.83 6.12 -4.37
N GLN A 29 -26.52 4.85 -4.65
CA GLN A 29 -25.43 4.14 -3.98
C GLN A 29 -24.06 4.73 -4.34
N LEU A 30 -23.86 5.12 -5.60
CA LEU A 30 -22.63 5.78 -6.04
C LEU A 30 -22.45 7.15 -5.35
N LEU A 31 -23.52 7.94 -5.25
CA LEU A 31 -23.49 9.23 -4.57
C LEU A 31 -23.23 9.07 -3.06
N GLN A 32 -23.89 8.10 -2.42
CA GLN A 32 -23.62 7.77 -1.02
C GLN A 32 -22.17 7.31 -0.80
N ALA A 33 -21.60 6.51 -1.70
CA ALA A 33 -20.20 6.09 -1.60
C ALA A 33 -19.25 7.29 -1.70
N LYS A 34 -19.54 8.24 -2.60
CA LYS A 34 -18.76 9.49 -2.72
C LYS A 34 -18.86 10.35 -1.47
N ASP A 35 -20.04 10.46 -0.88
CA ASP A 35 -20.25 11.22 0.35
C ASP A 35 -19.61 10.54 1.56
N ALA A 36 -19.67 9.21 1.65
CA ALA A 36 -19.00 8.43 2.69
C ALA A 36 -17.48 8.64 2.65
N VAL A 37 -16.88 8.61 1.45
CA VAL A 37 -15.46 8.94 1.25
C VAL A 37 -15.16 10.36 1.72
N LYS A 38 -16.02 11.34 1.39
CA LYS A 38 -15.84 12.73 1.83
C LYS A 38 -15.97 12.88 3.35
N GLN A 39 -16.92 12.21 3.99
CA GLN A 39 -17.10 12.20 5.44
C GLN A 39 -15.93 11.53 6.16
N ALA A 40 -15.33 10.51 5.56
CA ALA A 40 -14.13 9.85 6.06
C ALA A 40 -12.82 10.67 5.87
N GLY A 41 -12.91 11.93 5.43
CA GLY A 41 -11.76 12.82 5.22
C GLY A 41 -11.30 12.92 3.76
N GLY A 42 -12.02 12.30 2.82
CA GLY A 42 -11.71 12.31 1.40
C GLY A 42 -10.58 11.36 1.00
N ILE A 43 -10.35 11.25 -0.30
CA ILE A 43 -9.14 10.58 -0.82
C ILE A 43 -8.00 11.59 -0.74
N VAL A 44 -6.89 11.19 -0.13
CA VAL A 44 -5.69 12.02 -0.10
C VAL A 44 -5.15 12.12 -1.53
N LYS A 45 -5.21 13.33 -2.11
CA LYS A 45 -4.64 13.64 -3.43
C LYS A 45 -3.20 14.14 -3.28
N ASP A 46 -2.47 14.20 -4.39
CA ASP A 46 -1.12 14.77 -4.48
C ASP A 46 -0.09 14.13 -3.53
N LYS A 47 -0.24 12.83 -3.28
CA LYS A 47 0.76 12.03 -2.56
C LYS A 47 1.58 11.21 -3.55
N CYS A 48 2.90 11.28 -3.39
CA CYS A 48 3.84 10.39 -4.05
C CYS A 48 4.35 9.39 -3.02
N VAL A 49 4.27 8.10 -3.33
CA VAL A 49 4.81 7.01 -2.51
C VAL A 49 6.02 6.44 -3.24
N VAL A 50 7.20 6.54 -2.63
CA VAL A 50 8.40 5.89 -3.14
C VAL A 50 8.53 4.54 -2.44
N PHE A 51 8.38 3.46 -3.20
CA PHE A 51 8.59 2.11 -2.72
C PHE A 51 9.99 1.63 -3.11
N LEU A 52 10.85 1.43 -2.11
CA LEU A 52 12.20 0.90 -2.30
C LEU A 52 12.21 -0.59 -1.94
N PHE A 53 12.26 -1.44 -2.96
CA PHE A 53 12.43 -2.89 -2.80
C PHE A 53 13.89 -3.28 -3.01
N GLN A 54 14.55 -3.79 -1.97
CA GLN A 54 15.97 -4.13 -1.99
C GLN A 54 16.18 -5.62 -2.23
N HIS A 55 15.84 -6.12 -3.43
CA HIS A 55 16.08 -7.51 -3.78
C HIS A 55 17.59 -7.82 -3.78
N GLY A 56 18.04 -8.77 -2.96
CA GLY A 56 19.46 -9.08 -2.77
C GLY A 56 20.25 -7.98 -2.03
N GLY A 57 19.56 -7.03 -1.40
CA GLY A 57 20.18 -6.01 -0.56
C GLY A 57 20.64 -6.54 0.80
N PRO A 58 21.09 -5.65 1.70
CA PRO A 58 21.52 -6.03 3.03
C PRO A 58 20.35 -6.62 3.85
N SER A 59 20.67 -7.53 4.77
CA SER A 59 19.68 -8.11 5.68
C SER A 59 19.08 -7.06 6.61
N GLN A 60 17.96 -7.39 7.25
CA GLN A 60 17.41 -6.60 8.35
C GLN A 60 18.42 -6.41 9.50
N THR A 61 19.29 -7.41 9.72
CA THR A 61 20.30 -7.41 10.78
C THR A 61 21.46 -6.47 10.49
N GLU A 62 21.75 -6.12 9.23
CA GLU A 62 22.76 -5.10 8.92
C GLU A 62 22.17 -3.69 8.78
N THR A 63 20.86 -3.52 8.96
CA THR A 63 20.14 -2.26 8.70
C THR A 63 19.38 -1.74 9.92
N PHE A 64 18.08 -1.99 9.99
CA PHE A 64 17.22 -1.36 10.99
C PHE A 64 17.11 -2.14 12.29
N ASP A 65 17.64 -3.37 12.38
CA ASP A 65 17.51 -4.23 13.57
C ASP A 65 18.77 -5.08 13.83
N PRO A 66 19.85 -4.49 14.37
CA PRO A 66 21.16 -5.14 14.45
C PRO A 66 21.25 -6.36 15.37
N LYS A 67 20.25 -6.57 16.25
CA LYS A 67 20.15 -7.70 17.19
C LYS A 67 21.44 -7.99 17.96
N MET A 68 22.11 -6.97 18.50
CA MET A 68 23.43 -7.11 19.12
C MET A 68 23.47 -8.03 20.35
N ASP A 69 22.31 -8.27 20.95
CA ASP A 69 22.03 -9.22 22.03
C ASP A 69 21.96 -10.69 21.57
N ALA A 70 21.79 -10.96 20.28
CA ALA A 70 21.78 -12.31 19.73
C ALA A 70 23.20 -12.94 19.67
N PRO A 71 23.30 -14.29 19.59
CA PRO A 71 24.58 -14.97 19.43
C PRO A 71 25.39 -14.53 18.21
N SER A 72 26.70 -14.76 18.29
CA SER A 72 27.61 -14.59 17.15
C SER A 72 27.13 -15.41 15.95
N GLY A 73 27.07 -14.78 14.77
CA GLY A 73 26.54 -15.38 13.53
C GLY A 73 25.07 -15.06 13.25
N ILE A 74 24.32 -14.52 14.22
CA ILE A 74 22.92 -14.08 14.05
C ILE A 74 22.81 -12.56 14.10
N ARG A 75 23.57 -11.92 15.01
CA ARG A 75 23.64 -10.46 15.12
C ARG A 75 24.42 -9.81 13.97
N SER A 76 24.26 -8.50 13.82
CA SER A 76 25.04 -7.69 12.87
C SER A 76 26.54 -7.97 12.98
N MET A 77 27.18 -8.18 11.84
CA MET A 77 28.64 -8.31 11.76
C MET A 77 29.35 -6.96 11.84
N THR A 78 28.67 -5.90 11.41
CA THR A 78 29.23 -4.54 11.37
C THR A 78 28.95 -3.74 12.65
N GLY A 79 28.17 -4.31 13.58
CA GLY A 79 27.81 -3.68 14.84
C GLY A 79 26.69 -2.65 14.68
N GLU A 80 26.48 -1.86 15.74
CA GLU A 80 25.41 -0.88 15.78
C GLU A 80 25.91 0.54 16.05
N ILE A 81 25.10 1.52 15.66
CA ILE A 81 25.26 2.93 15.97
C ILE A 81 24.04 3.44 16.74
N PRO A 82 24.22 4.26 17.79
CA PRO A 82 23.10 4.90 18.47
C PRO A 82 22.37 5.87 17.53
N THR A 83 21.05 5.93 17.67
CA THR A 83 20.22 6.92 16.97
C THR A 83 19.95 8.14 17.85
N ARG A 84 19.24 9.15 17.30
CA ARG A 84 18.78 10.31 18.07
C ARG A 84 17.84 9.93 19.24
N ILE A 85 17.05 8.86 19.08
CA ILE A 85 16.10 8.41 20.09
C ILE A 85 16.82 7.40 21.01
N PRO A 86 16.94 7.67 22.33
CA PRO A 86 17.59 6.76 23.26
C PRO A 86 16.94 5.37 23.26
N GLY A 87 17.78 4.32 23.33
CA GLY A 87 17.32 2.93 23.30
C GLY A 87 17.04 2.37 21.90
N ILE A 88 17.16 3.18 20.84
CA ILE A 88 17.08 2.71 19.45
C ILE A 88 18.45 2.79 18.79
N THR A 89 18.86 1.68 18.18
CA THR A 89 20.09 1.53 17.42
C THR A 89 19.80 1.05 16.00
N PHE A 90 20.72 1.37 15.07
CA PHE A 90 20.75 0.86 13.70
C PHE A 90 22.09 0.18 13.42
N GLY A 91 22.19 -0.59 12.34
CA GLY A 91 23.46 -1.07 11.81
C GLY A 91 24.44 0.08 11.55
N SER A 92 25.72 -0.16 11.78
CA SER A 92 26.75 0.88 11.80
C SER A 92 26.89 1.69 10.49
N THR A 93 26.44 1.14 9.36
CA THR A 93 26.48 1.81 8.04
C THR A 93 25.40 2.88 7.85
N PHE A 94 24.38 2.94 8.71
CA PHE A 94 23.24 3.85 8.59
C PHE A 94 23.45 5.22 9.27
N GLU A 95 24.67 5.78 9.18
CA GLU A 95 25.05 7.02 9.87
C GLU A 95 24.10 8.20 9.63
N LYS A 96 23.65 8.39 8.39
CA LYS A 96 22.73 9.49 8.03
C LYS A 96 21.32 9.22 8.55
N LEU A 97 20.85 7.97 8.47
CA LEU A 97 19.52 7.59 8.93
C LEU A 97 19.42 7.60 10.46
N ALA A 98 20.46 7.19 11.18
CA ALA A 98 20.51 7.22 12.64
C ALA A 98 20.29 8.64 13.21
N LYS A 99 20.81 9.66 12.51
CA LYS A 99 20.63 11.09 12.83
C LYS A 99 19.22 11.61 12.59
N LEU A 100 18.44 10.92 11.76
CA LEU A 100 17.09 11.28 11.31
C LEU A 100 15.99 10.38 11.89
N ASN A 101 16.30 9.54 12.88
CA ASN A 101 15.34 8.58 13.44
C ASN A 101 14.13 9.25 14.16
N ASP A 102 14.13 10.57 14.34
CA ASP A 102 12.97 11.35 14.79
C ASP A 102 12.04 11.78 13.65
N LYS A 103 12.38 11.47 12.40
CA LYS A 103 11.65 11.88 11.18
C LYS A 103 10.88 10.75 10.52
N PHE A 104 11.03 9.52 10.99
CA PHE A 104 10.35 8.36 10.44
C PHE A 104 10.09 7.33 11.53
N SER A 105 9.17 6.42 11.24
CA SER A 105 8.87 5.27 12.12
C SER A 105 9.55 4.03 11.56
N ILE A 106 10.08 3.21 12.46
CA ILE A 106 10.64 1.90 12.13
C ILE A 106 9.60 0.84 12.45
N VAL A 107 9.38 -0.11 11.54
CA VAL A 107 8.50 -1.27 11.78
C VAL A 107 9.35 -2.54 11.74
N ARG A 108 9.49 -3.21 12.90
CA ARG A 108 10.29 -4.44 13.07
C ARG A 108 9.43 -5.69 13.30
N SER A 109 8.16 -5.66 12.88
CA SER A 109 7.19 -6.73 13.12
C SER A 109 7.09 -7.74 11.97
N PHE A 110 7.92 -7.62 10.93
CA PHE A 110 7.89 -8.54 9.79
C PHE A 110 8.67 -9.81 10.10
N THR A 111 8.00 -10.96 9.99
CA THR A 111 8.58 -12.28 10.19
C THR A 111 8.12 -13.20 9.07
N THR A 112 9.00 -14.08 8.61
CA THR A 112 8.68 -15.11 7.61
C THR A 112 8.85 -16.49 8.21
N GLU A 113 8.04 -17.45 7.77
CA GLU A 113 8.22 -18.87 8.13
C GLU A 113 9.24 -19.58 7.21
N SER A 114 9.66 -18.90 6.13
CA SER A 114 10.64 -19.38 5.17
C SER A 114 11.89 -18.52 5.20
N GLY A 115 13.06 -19.18 5.15
CA GLY A 115 14.36 -18.54 4.95
C GLY A 115 14.69 -18.31 3.47
N ALA A 116 13.81 -18.69 2.54
CA ALA A 116 14.02 -18.44 1.13
C ALA A 116 13.91 -16.94 0.83
N HIS A 117 14.95 -16.39 0.20
CA HIS A 117 14.95 -15.01 -0.29
C HIS A 117 14.22 -14.85 -1.64
N ASP A 118 13.39 -15.82 -2.02
CA ASP A 118 12.81 -15.95 -3.35
C ASP A 118 11.31 -15.65 -3.41
N SER A 119 10.67 -15.15 -2.34
CA SER A 119 9.22 -14.95 -2.30
C SER A 119 8.71 -14.15 -3.51
N LYS A 120 8.38 -14.86 -4.58
CA LYS A 120 7.74 -14.36 -5.79
C LYS A 120 6.26 -14.21 -5.43
N PRO A 121 5.61 -13.10 -5.83
CA PRO A 121 4.17 -12.97 -5.68
C PRO A 121 3.43 -14.07 -6.45
#